data_AF-A0A820D0D6-F1
#
_entry.id   AF-A0A820D0D6-F1
#
_cell.length_a   1.000
_cell.length_b   1.000
_cell.length_c   1.000
_cell.angle_alpha   90.00
_cell.angle_beta   90.00
_cell.angle_gamma   90.00
#
_symmetry.space_group_name_H-M   'P 1'
#
loop_
_entity.id
_entity.type
_entity.pdbx_description
1 polymer ?
#
loop_
_entity_poly.entity_id
_entity_poly.type
_entity_poly.pdbx_seq_one_letter_code
_entity_poly.pdbx_strand_id
1 'polypeptide(L)'
;MTAGSISAPSIIPLRSVQYGQTQKFTINTNTLIEIASETKEVDIYYSLDGSKPDPFTTLTTRRSTIQYRKPFHISKQIASAGKVTIKAIAVSKDGIRESVVVTKTFDVQSVDSEQSPADEHENKFVYEIQQEKK
;
A
#
# COMPACT_ATOMS: atom_id res chain seq x y z
N MET A 1 -4.62 18.46 -23.66
CA MET A 1 -5.42 17.25 -23.41
C MET A 1 -5.85 16.71 -24.76
N THR A 2 -5.52 15.46 -25.10
CA THR A 2 -5.98 14.84 -26.35
C THR A 2 -7.35 14.23 -26.10
N ALA A 3 -8.37 14.65 -26.84
CA ALA A 3 -9.69 14.04 -26.74
C ALA A 3 -9.59 12.53 -26.95
N GLY A 4 -10.16 11.78 -26.01
CA GLY A 4 -10.13 10.33 -26.00
C GLY A 4 -9.05 9.70 -25.11
N SER A 5 -7.84 10.24 -24.94
CA SER A 5 -6.77 9.52 -24.21
C SER A 5 -7.13 9.12 -22.78
N ILE A 6 -6.71 7.93 -22.31
CA ILE A 6 -6.87 7.53 -20.90
C ILE A 6 -5.80 8.20 -20.05
N SER A 7 -6.21 8.91 -19.01
CA SER A 7 -5.33 9.51 -18.00
C SER A 7 -4.58 8.43 -17.24
N ALA A 8 -3.26 8.63 -17.08
CA ALA A 8 -2.43 7.77 -16.25
C ALA A 8 -2.94 7.76 -14.79
N PRO A 9 -2.90 6.62 -14.09
CA PRO A 9 -3.27 6.57 -12.69
C PRO A 9 -2.38 7.44 -11.79
N SER A 10 -2.90 7.81 -10.63
CA SER A 10 -2.18 8.43 -9.52
C SER A 10 -2.09 7.44 -8.37
N ILE A 11 -0.88 7.22 -7.85
CA ILE A 11 -0.60 6.36 -6.69
C ILE A 11 -0.43 7.25 -5.46
N ILE A 12 -1.38 7.16 -4.53
CA ILE A 12 -1.58 8.12 -3.45
C ILE A 12 -1.53 7.39 -2.09
N PRO A 13 -0.60 7.74 -1.20
CA PRO A 13 -0.65 7.26 0.17
C PRO A 13 -1.73 8.02 0.96
N LEU A 14 -2.68 7.28 1.53
CA LEU A 14 -3.70 7.81 2.42
C LEU A 14 -3.12 7.96 3.83
N ARG A 15 -2.64 9.16 4.13
CA ARG A 15 -2.14 9.55 5.45
C ARG A 15 -2.57 10.99 5.77
N SER A 16 -2.72 11.29 7.05
CA SER A 16 -2.84 12.67 7.49
C SER A 16 -1.58 13.43 7.10
N VAL A 17 -1.74 14.55 6.40
CA VAL A 17 -0.61 15.41 6.04
C VAL A 17 -0.09 16.05 7.33
N GLN A 18 0.98 15.49 7.89
CA GLN A 18 1.65 16.11 9.03
C GLN A 18 2.48 17.29 8.52
N TYR A 19 2.08 18.50 8.94
CA TYR A 19 2.85 19.72 8.68
C TYR A 19 4.28 19.53 9.21
N GLY A 20 5.29 19.72 8.35
CA GLY A 20 6.72 19.59 8.69
C GLY A 20 7.39 18.27 8.31
N GLN A 21 6.66 17.26 7.81
CA GLN A 21 7.28 16.05 7.30
C GLN A 21 7.91 16.28 5.92
N THR A 22 9.25 16.22 5.85
CA THR A 22 10.04 16.43 4.60
C THR A 22 10.09 15.18 3.71
N GLN A 23 9.68 14.03 4.23
CA GLN A 23 9.81 12.74 3.54
C GLN A 23 8.57 12.43 2.69
N LYS A 24 8.55 13.02 1.49
CA LYS A 24 7.45 12.91 0.51
C LYS A 24 7.13 11.46 0.09
N PHE A 25 8.11 10.55 0.15
CA PHE A 25 8.00 9.16 -0.32
C PHE A 25 8.18 8.11 0.78
N THR A 26 8.31 8.52 2.04
CA THR A 26 8.36 7.58 3.16
C THR A 26 6.94 7.30 3.63
N ILE A 27 6.59 6.02 3.71
CA ILE A 27 5.33 5.53 4.26
C ILE A 27 5.64 4.46 5.31
N ASN A 28 4.62 4.00 6.02
CA ASN A 28 4.77 2.93 6.97
C ASN A 28 3.91 1.72 6.60
N THR A 29 4.14 0.59 7.26
CA THR A 29 3.42 -0.68 7.03
C THR A 29 1.90 -0.55 7.16
N ASN A 30 1.42 0.39 7.97
CA ASN A 30 -0.02 0.64 8.17
C ASN A 30 -0.64 1.60 7.15
N THR A 31 0.17 2.26 6.32
CA THR A 31 -0.33 3.23 5.33
C THR A 31 -1.17 2.55 4.26
N LEU A 32 -2.37 3.07 4.01
CA LEU A 32 -3.23 2.65 2.91
C LEU A 32 -2.77 3.32 1.60
N ILE A 33 -2.75 2.56 0.51
CA ILE A 33 -2.46 3.07 -0.83
C ILE A 33 -3.74 3.09 -1.65
N GLU A 34 -4.08 4.27 -2.16
CA GLU A 34 -5.12 4.47 -3.17
C GLU A 34 -4.50 4.61 -4.56
N ILE A 35 -5.15 4.03 -5.56
CA ILE A 35 -4.80 4.21 -6.97
C ILE A 35 -6.03 4.74 -7.70
N ALA A 36 -5.95 5.94 -8.24
CA ALA A 36 -7.08 6.63 -8.86
C ALA A 36 -6.76 7.04 -10.30
N SER A 37 -7.77 7.11 -11.17
CA SER A 37 -7.67 7.71 -12.51
C SER A 37 -8.76 8.75 -12.68
N GLU A 38 -8.44 9.85 -13.37
CA GLU A 38 -9.41 10.88 -13.75
C GLU A 38 -10.36 10.39 -14.86
N THR A 39 -9.92 9.39 -15.64
CA THR A 39 -10.75 8.79 -16.69
C THR A 39 -11.76 7.84 -16.05
N LYS A 40 -13.05 8.05 -16.35
CA LYS A 40 -14.13 7.15 -15.91
C LYS A 40 -14.11 5.86 -16.73
N GLU A 41 -14.76 4.82 -16.19
CA GLU A 41 -14.96 3.54 -16.89
C GLU A 41 -13.66 2.83 -17.30
N VAL A 42 -12.66 2.91 -16.43
CA VAL A 42 -11.41 2.17 -16.55
C VAL A 42 -11.26 1.14 -15.44
N ASP A 43 -10.59 0.04 -15.76
CA ASP A 43 -10.01 -0.87 -14.80
C ASP A 43 -8.54 -0.50 -14.58
N ILE A 44 -8.10 -0.51 -13.33
CA ILE A 44 -6.72 -0.19 -12.97
C ILE A 44 -5.98 -1.48 -12.61
N TYR A 45 -4.78 -1.65 -13.14
CA TYR A 45 -3.90 -2.78 -12.86
C TYR A 45 -2.56 -2.27 -12.36
N TYR A 46 -1.95 -3.00 -11.43
CA TYR A 46 -0.70 -2.59 -10.82
C TYR A 46 0.20 -3.75 -10.46
N SER A 47 1.46 -3.46 -10.18
CA SER A 47 2.47 -4.37 -9.65
C SER A 47 3.19 -3.72 -8.48
N LEU A 48 3.74 -4.52 -7.57
CA LEU A 48 4.47 -4.06 -6.38
C LEU A 48 5.98 -4.38 -6.44
N ASP A 49 6.39 -5.21 -7.40
CA ASP A 49 7.77 -5.65 -7.64
C ASP A 49 8.50 -4.75 -8.67
N GLY A 50 7.84 -3.71 -9.16
CA GLY A 50 8.38 -2.81 -10.19
C GLY A 50 8.35 -3.39 -11.62
N SER A 51 7.76 -4.57 -11.84
CA SER A 51 7.52 -5.11 -13.19
C SER A 51 6.45 -4.28 -13.92
N LYS A 52 6.43 -4.30 -15.26
CA LYS A 52 5.36 -3.64 -16.02
C LYS A 52 4.05 -4.41 -15.81
N PRO A 53 2.96 -3.78 -15.34
CA PRO A 53 1.65 -4.42 -15.29
C PRO A 53 1.22 -4.83 -16.70
N ASP A 54 0.77 -6.07 -16.84
CA ASP A 54 0.28 -6.66 -18.08
C ASP A 54 -1.14 -7.24 -17.84
N PRO A 55 -2.18 -6.45 -18.14
CA PRO A 55 -3.58 -6.83 -17.93
C PRO A 55 -4.05 -7.98 -18.84
N PHE A 56 -3.37 -8.21 -19.97
CA PHE A 56 -3.81 -9.12 -21.03
C PHE A 56 -3.04 -10.45 -21.04
N THR A 57 -1.96 -10.56 -20.26
CA THR A 57 -1.18 -11.81 -20.22
C THR A 57 -1.98 -12.95 -19.59
N THR A 58 -2.12 -14.03 -20.36
CA THR A 58 -2.73 -15.30 -19.91
C THR A 58 -1.69 -16.24 -19.32
N LEU A 59 -0.39 -15.91 -19.43
CA LEU A 59 0.71 -16.74 -18.99
C LEU A 59 0.78 -16.77 -17.45
N THR A 60 0.53 -17.95 -16.90
CA THR A 60 0.43 -18.21 -15.46
C THR A 60 1.73 -17.96 -14.68
N THR A 61 2.87 -17.86 -15.37
CA THR A 61 4.19 -18.07 -14.77
C THR A 61 4.72 -16.88 -13.97
N ARG A 62 4.21 -15.66 -14.17
CA ARG A 62 4.54 -14.47 -13.35
C ARG A 62 3.38 -13.49 -13.28
N ARG A 63 2.35 -13.83 -12.49
CA ARG A 63 1.26 -12.89 -12.17
C ARG A 63 1.70 -11.86 -11.11
N SER A 64 2.58 -10.94 -11.49
CA SER A 64 2.89 -9.74 -10.69
C SER A 64 1.84 -8.64 -10.85
N THR A 65 0.96 -8.79 -11.86
CA THR A 65 -0.13 -7.85 -12.15
C THR A 65 -1.37 -8.16 -11.33
N ILE A 66 -1.84 -7.16 -10.60
CA ILE A 66 -2.99 -7.21 -9.69
C ILE A 66 -4.01 -6.18 -10.17
N GLN A 67 -5.29 -6.56 -10.23
CA GLN A 67 -6.36 -5.61 -10.50
C GLN A 67 -6.69 -4.83 -9.21
N TYR A 68 -6.64 -3.50 -9.30
CA TYR A 68 -7.01 -2.62 -8.21
C TYR A 68 -8.53 -2.61 -8.01
N ARG A 69 -8.97 -2.86 -6.76
CA ARG A 69 -10.39 -2.90 -6.40
C ARG A 69 -10.77 -1.89 -5.32
N LYS A 70 -9.85 -1.59 -4.42
CA LYS A 70 -10.03 -0.68 -3.28
C LYS A 70 -8.67 -0.32 -2.68
N PRO A 71 -8.58 0.72 -1.85
CA PRO A 71 -7.37 1.01 -1.10
C PRO A 71 -6.89 -0.20 -0.29
N PHE A 72 -5.57 -0.40 -0.23
CA PHE A 72 -4.96 -1.56 0.42
C PHE A 72 -3.80 -1.16 1.33
N HIS A 73 -3.60 -1.93 2.40
CA HIS A 73 -2.44 -1.75 3.29
C HIS A 73 -1.22 -2.36 2.64
N ILE A 74 -0.10 -1.62 2.67
CA ILE A 74 1.14 -2.11 2.08
C ILE A 74 1.64 -3.39 2.79
N SER A 75 1.49 -3.47 4.11
CA SER A 75 1.90 -4.64 4.93
C SER A 75 1.24 -5.95 4.54
N LYS A 76 0.00 -5.92 4.04
CA LYS A 76 -0.72 -7.13 3.63
C LYS A 76 -0.28 -7.66 2.26
N GLN A 77 0.53 -6.91 1.54
CA GLN A 77 0.90 -7.19 0.15
C GLN A 77 2.41 -7.40 -0.05
N ILE A 78 3.24 -6.99 0.90
CA ILE A 78 4.69 -7.15 0.86
C ILE A 78 5.17 -7.98 2.06
N ALA A 79 6.22 -8.78 1.87
CA ALA A 79 6.76 -9.64 2.92
C ALA A 79 7.71 -8.91 3.90
N SER A 80 8.31 -7.79 3.50
CA SER A 80 9.27 -7.05 4.32
C SER A 80 9.19 -5.54 4.11
N ALA A 81 9.54 -4.78 5.14
CA ALA A 81 9.78 -3.35 5.05
C ALA A 81 10.97 -3.03 4.12
N GLY A 82 11.05 -1.80 3.62
CA GLY A 82 12.07 -1.33 2.68
C GLY A 82 11.49 -0.66 1.43
N LYS A 83 12.29 -0.59 0.36
CA LYS A 83 11.88 0.07 -0.88
C LYS A 83 10.85 -0.77 -1.64
N VAL A 84 9.70 -0.17 -1.89
CA VAL A 84 8.63 -0.78 -2.71
C VAL A 84 8.39 0.09 -3.93
N THR A 85 8.34 -0.51 -5.11
CA THR A 85 8.06 0.20 -6.36
C THR A 85 6.73 -0.28 -6.93
N ILE A 86 5.76 0.63 -6.91
CA ILE A 86 4.43 0.41 -7.46
C ILE A 86 4.41 0.93 -8.90
N LYS A 87 4.02 0.08 -9.85
CA LYS A 87 3.69 0.50 -11.21
C LYS A 87 2.23 0.28 -11.47
N ALA A 88 1.55 1.20 -12.16
CA ALA A 88 0.13 1.09 -12.45
C ALA A 88 -0.23 1.57 -13.86
N ILE A 89 -1.28 0.98 -14.43
CA ILE A 89 -1.85 1.31 -15.73
C ILE A 89 -3.39 1.31 -15.62
N ALA A 90 -4.05 2.21 -16.34
CA ALA A 90 -5.50 2.20 -16.52
C ALA A 90 -5.83 1.65 -17.91
N VAL A 91 -6.81 0.75 -17.96
CA VAL A 91 -7.32 0.13 -19.19
C VAL A 91 -8.80 0.44 -19.30
N SER A 92 -9.28 0.83 -20.47
CA SER A 92 -10.72 1.02 -20.68
C SER A 92 -11.47 -0.30 -20.53
N LYS A 93 -12.75 -0.24 -20.11
CA LYS A 93 -13.59 -1.44 -19.97
C LYS A 93 -13.75 -2.28 -21.25
N ASP A 94 -13.59 -1.67 -22.41
CA ASP A 94 -13.59 -2.37 -23.70
C ASP A 94 -12.29 -3.18 -23.94
N GLY A 95 -11.25 -2.98 -23.12
CA GLY A 95 -9.96 -3.65 -23.24
C GLY A 95 -9.10 -3.17 -24.41
N ILE A 96 -9.48 -2.08 -25.09
CA ILE A 96 -8.81 -1.66 -26.33
C ILE A 96 -7.72 -0.61 -26.06
N ARG A 97 -7.90 0.19 -25.00
CA ARG A 97 -7.12 1.41 -24.80
C ARG A 97 -6.48 1.39 -23.43
N GLU A 98 -5.27 1.90 -23.36
CA GLU A 98 -4.48 1.94 -22.15
C GLU A 98 -3.90 3.33 -21.91
N SER A 99 -3.67 3.66 -20.64
CA SER A 99 -2.85 4.80 -20.26
C SER A 99 -1.36 4.49 -20.39
N VAL A 100 -0.52 5.52 -20.22
CA VAL A 100 0.89 5.30 -19.89
C VAL A 100 1.00 4.64 -18.50
N VAL A 101 2.06 3.84 -18.29
CA VAL A 101 2.38 3.25 -16.99
C VAL A 101 2.97 4.32 -16.08
N VAL A 102 2.35 4.53 -14.91
CA VAL A 102 2.92 5.37 -13.84
C VAL A 102 3.83 4.51 -12.95
N THR A 103 4.91 5.10 -12.42
CA THR A 103 5.81 4.45 -11.46
C THR A 103 5.94 5.32 -10.21
N LYS A 104 5.82 4.71 -9.03
CA LYS A 104 5.99 5.37 -7.73
C LYS A 104 6.77 4.46 -6.80
N THR A 105 7.87 4.98 -6.25
CA THR A 105 8.67 4.26 -5.25
C THR A 105 8.43 4.86 -3.88
N PHE A 106 8.24 4.00 -2.89
CA PHE A 106 8.09 4.36 -1.50
C PHE A 106 9.19 3.71 -0.67
N ASP A 107 9.65 4.42 0.36
CA ASP A 107 10.44 3.84 1.43
C ASP A 107 9.49 3.43 2.56
N VAL A 108 9.34 2.13 2.78
CA VAL A 108 8.37 1.57 3.74
C VAL A 108 9.08 1.28 5.05
N GLN A 109 8.74 2.03 6.09
CA GLN A 109 9.21 1.78 7.45
C GLN A 109 8.31 0.74 8.13
N SER A 110 8.95 -0.22 8.82
CA SER A 110 8.23 -1.08 9.75
C SER A 110 7.78 -0.21 10.92
N VAL A 111 6.49 -0.21 11.21
CA VAL A 111 6.02 0.16 12.55
C VAL A 111 5.85 -1.15 13.28
N ASP A 112 6.77 -1.43 14.19
CA ASP A 112 6.47 -2.40 15.22
C ASP A 112 5.30 -1.80 16.01
N SER A 113 4.15 -2.47 15.95
CA SER A 113 3.57 -3.13 17.10
C SER A 113 3.84 -2.65 18.54
N GLU A 114 4.41 -1.49 18.84
CA GLU A 114 4.78 -1.14 20.21
C GLU A 114 3.50 -0.85 21.01
N GLN A 115 3.12 -1.89 21.77
CA GLN A 115 2.53 -1.89 23.10
C GLN A 115 1.49 -0.79 23.39
N SER A 116 0.23 -1.21 23.54
CA SER A 116 -0.74 -0.47 24.34
C SER A 116 -0.15 -0.20 25.73
N PRO A 117 -0.08 1.05 26.22
CA PRO A 117 0.32 1.33 27.60
C PRO A 117 -0.83 1.09 28.60
N ALA A 118 -1.58 0.01 28.40
CA ALA A 118 -2.58 -0.46 29.34
C ALA A 118 -2.03 -1.70 30.05
N ASP A 119 -1.85 -1.57 31.36
CA ASP A 119 -1.76 -2.68 32.34
C ASP A 119 -0.35 -3.22 32.68
N GLU A 120 0.59 -2.35 33.09
CA GLU A 120 1.78 -2.77 33.88
C GLU A 120 1.76 -2.31 35.36
N HIS A 121 0.65 -1.76 35.85
CA HIS A 121 0.55 -1.36 37.27
C HIS A 121 -0.15 -2.36 38.22
N GLU A 122 -0.57 -3.54 37.76
CA GLU A 122 -1.31 -4.49 38.63
C GLU A 122 -0.51 -5.72 39.09
N ASN A 123 0.69 -5.96 38.54
CA ASN A 123 1.47 -7.18 38.86
C ASN A 123 2.40 -7.08 40.08
N LYS A 124 2.36 -6.00 40.87
CA LYS A 124 3.13 -5.91 42.14
C LYS A 124 2.35 -6.35 43.38
N PHE A 125 1.02 -6.40 43.36
CA PHE A 125 0.24 -6.75 44.56
C PHE A 125 0.14 -8.26 44.81
N VAL A 126 0.28 -9.08 43.76
CA VAL A 126 0.10 -10.55 43.85
C VAL A 126 1.34 -11.26 44.41
N TYR A 127 2.55 -10.69 44.23
CA TYR A 127 3.78 -11.30 44.75
C TYR A 127 4.00 -11.09 46.25
N GLU A 128 3.40 -10.06 46.85
CA GLU A 128 3.60 -9.76 48.27
C GLU A 128 2.69 -10.60 49.18
N ILE A 129 1.50 -10.99 48.70
CA ILE A 129 0.56 -11.85 49.45
C ILE A 129 1.03 -13.32 49.51
N GLN A 130 1.84 -13.78 48.56
CA GLN A 130 2.33 -15.17 48.56
C GLN A 130 3.52 -15.43 49.50
N GLN A 131 4.20 -14.38 49.98
CA GLN A 131 5.35 -14.54 50.89
C GLN A 131 4.96 -14.54 52.38
N GLU A 132 3.69 -14.33 52.72
CA GLU A 132 3.22 -14.29 54.12
C GLU A 132 2.52 -15.59 54.59
N LYS A 133 2.58 -16.66 53.77
CA LYS A 133 2.10 -17.99 54.16
C LYS A 133 3.12 -19.09 53.87
N LYS A 134 4.30 -19.01 54.46
CA LYS A 134 4.96 -20.19 55.04
C LYS A 134 6.12 -19.84 55.97
#